data_AF-A0A562SW84-F1
#
_entry.id   AF-A0A562SW84-F1
#
_cell.length_a   1.000
_cell.length_b   1.000
_cell.length_c   1.000
_cell.angle_alpha   90.00
_cell.angle_beta   90.00
_cell.angle_gamma   90.00
#
_symmetry.space_group_name_H-M   'P 1'
#
loop_
_entity.id
_entity.type
_entity.pdbx_description
1 polymer ?
#
loop_
_entity_poly.entity_id
_entity_poly.type
_entity_poly.pdbx_seq_one_letter_code
_entity_poly.pdbx_strand_id
1 'polypeptide(L)'
;MFRLLLTIISFLFLLTISCNSPHKKNNENSVDSVKQTIHTLRSIGFFRKYESLSNEQLFDTLHQQRIAEHSKMFKEFYDPGMKLEKYEVLMLDQERAVYGDAESDVGKDNNQYVSLLKIFSEASAGYFQPTEIIETWETENGPIHVSFKEKGEEIKFDPTYHDDWLSEEVFDIINQQMIKNGHEKFYMYLGKDGLGLGQFFLYIRLTESQKQALENTFGWKFSK
;
A
#
# COMPACT_ATOMS: atom_id res chain seq x y z
N MET A 1 -50.53 -60.40 31.83
CA MET A 1 -49.70 -61.01 32.88
C MET A 1 -48.24 -60.97 32.41
N PHE A 2 -47.44 -60.09 33.03
CA PHE A 2 -46.00 -60.21 33.32
C PHE A 2 -44.93 -60.64 32.28
N ARG A 3 -43.81 -59.89 32.34
CA ARG A 3 -42.39 -60.18 31.95
C ARG A 3 -42.00 -59.91 30.49
N LEU A 4 -40.83 -59.36 30.14
CA LEU A 4 -39.64 -58.87 30.87
C LEU A 4 -38.80 -58.03 29.86
N LEU A 5 -38.10 -57.02 30.38
CA LEU A 5 -36.81 -56.45 29.94
C LEU A 5 -36.16 -56.92 28.61
N LEU A 6 -35.68 -55.95 27.80
CA LEU A 6 -34.22 -55.77 27.65
C LEU A 6 -33.85 -54.39 27.09
N THR A 7 -32.94 -53.76 27.83
CA THR A 7 -32.23 -52.51 27.58
C THR A 7 -31.17 -52.70 26.48
N ILE A 8 -31.15 -51.83 25.45
CA ILE A 8 -29.92 -51.57 24.67
C ILE A 8 -29.77 -50.06 24.50
N ILE A 9 -28.80 -49.53 25.22
CA ILE A 9 -28.27 -48.18 25.13
C ILE A 9 -27.34 -48.16 23.91
N SER A 10 -27.75 -47.51 22.82
CA SER A 10 -26.84 -47.20 21.71
C SER A 10 -26.21 -45.83 21.95
N PHE A 11 -25.04 -45.85 22.58
CA PHE A 11 -24.09 -44.75 22.62
C PHE A 11 -23.56 -44.53 21.19
N LEU A 12 -24.10 -43.54 20.48
CA LEU A 12 -23.54 -43.10 19.20
C LEU A 12 -22.36 -42.17 19.52
N PHE A 13 -21.15 -42.72 19.45
CA PHE A 13 -19.90 -41.99 19.53
C PHE A 13 -19.83 -40.99 18.37
N LEU A 14 -19.99 -39.69 18.69
CA LEU A 14 -19.57 -38.59 17.84
C LEU A 14 -18.04 -38.62 17.74
N LEU A 15 -17.54 -39.22 16.67
CA LEU A 15 -16.16 -39.04 16.23
C LEU A 15 -16.01 -37.58 15.77
N THR A 16 -15.62 -36.70 16.69
CA THR A 16 -15.01 -35.43 16.33
C THR A 16 -13.64 -35.74 15.72
N ILE A 17 -13.61 -35.94 14.41
CA ILE A 17 -12.39 -35.80 13.62
C ILE A 17 -12.05 -34.31 13.70
N SER A 18 -11.33 -33.94 14.75
CA SER A 18 -10.58 -32.71 14.83
C SER A 18 -9.55 -32.78 13.71
N CYS A 19 -9.85 -32.13 12.59
CA CYS A 19 -8.89 -31.83 11.54
C CYS A 19 -7.84 -30.87 12.12
N ASN A 20 -6.95 -31.40 12.94
CA ASN A 20 -5.68 -30.77 13.26
C ASN A 20 -4.78 -30.95 12.03
N SER A 21 -5.12 -30.24 10.96
CA SER A 21 -4.21 -30.06 9.84
C SER A 21 -2.99 -29.33 10.41
N PRO A 22 -1.78 -29.91 10.38
CA PRO A 22 -0.60 -29.17 10.74
C PRO A 22 -0.51 -28.01 9.75
N HIS A 23 -0.80 -26.79 10.22
CA HIS A 23 -0.49 -25.57 9.47
C HIS A 23 0.99 -25.66 9.11
N LYS A 24 1.27 -26.05 7.85
CA LYS A 24 2.53 -25.76 7.20
C LYS A 24 2.73 -24.26 7.43
N LYS A 25 3.69 -23.89 8.27
CA LYS A 25 4.15 -22.51 8.32
C LYS A 25 4.60 -22.18 6.90
N ASN A 26 3.75 -21.47 6.17
CA ASN A 26 4.04 -21.05 4.81
C ASN A 26 5.33 -20.23 4.91
N ASN A 27 6.37 -20.72 4.25
CA ASN A 27 7.69 -20.10 4.21
C ASN A 27 7.69 -18.86 3.29
N GLU A 28 6.52 -18.27 3.03
CA GLU A 28 6.29 -17.22 2.04
C GLU A 28 7.02 -15.90 2.39
N ASN A 29 7.32 -15.68 3.67
CA ASN A 29 8.01 -14.47 4.16
C ASN A 29 9.40 -14.77 4.72
N SER A 30 10.11 -15.75 4.15
CA SER A 30 11.51 -15.99 4.49
C SER A 30 12.42 -14.88 3.97
N VAL A 31 13.63 -14.74 4.55
CA VAL A 31 14.65 -13.80 4.04
C VAL A 31 14.97 -14.09 2.57
N ASP A 32 15.05 -15.37 2.19
CA ASP A 32 15.29 -15.76 0.81
C ASP A 32 14.14 -15.36 -0.12
N SER A 33 12.89 -15.45 0.35
CA SER A 33 11.71 -14.97 -0.39
C SER A 33 11.77 -13.46 -0.62
N VAL A 34 12.22 -12.69 0.37
CA VAL A 34 12.41 -11.24 0.22
C VAL A 34 13.52 -10.92 -0.78
N LYS A 35 14.66 -11.61 -0.73
CA LYS A 35 15.73 -11.44 -1.72
C LYS A 35 15.26 -11.77 -3.14
N GLN A 36 14.49 -12.85 -3.32
CA GLN A 36 13.90 -13.19 -4.60
C GLN A 36 12.89 -12.14 -5.07
N THR A 37 12.12 -11.56 -4.14
CA THR A 37 11.17 -10.49 -4.43
C THR A 37 11.91 -9.22 -4.89
N ILE A 38 12.99 -8.82 -4.21
CA ILE A 38 13.86 -7.71 -4.61
C ILE A 38 14.38 -7.94 -6.03
N HIS A 39 14.93 -9.12 -6.31
CA HIS A 39 15.44 -9.46 -7.64
C HIS A 39 14.34 -9.31 -8.72
N THR A 40 13.16 -9.84 -8.43
CA THR A 40 12.00 -9.79 -9.34
C THR A 40 11.55 -8.35 -9.59
N LEU A 41 11.38 -7.55 -8.53
CA LEU A 41 10.98 -6.15 -8.63
C LEU A 41 12.01 -5.31 -9.41
N ARG A 42 13.31 -5.54 -9.20
CA ARG A 42 14.37 -4.88 -9.98
C ARG A 42 14.28 -5.19 -11.47
N SER A 43 13.93 -6.43 -11.84
CA SER A 43 13.73 -6.79 -13.26
C SER A 43 12.56 -6.05 -13.91
N ILE A 44 11.58 -5.60 -13.10
CA ILE A 44 10.43 -4.79 -13.53
C ILE A 44 10.76 -3.27 -13.48
N GLY A 45 11.92 -2.90 -12.92
CA GLY A 45 12.43 -1.53 -12.92
C GLY A 45 12.21 -0.76 -11.61
N PHE A 46 11.96 -1.44 -10.50
CA PHE A 46 12.01 -0.86 -9.15
C PHE A 46 13.44 -0.72 -8.63
N PHE A 47 13.61 0.09 -7.59
CA PHE A 47 14.86 0.34 -6.87
C PHE A 47 15.96 0.95 -7.76
N ARG A 48 15.60 1.84 -8.69
CA ARG A 48 16.55 2.47 -9.63
C ARG A 48 17.62 3.29 -8.92
N LYS A 49 17.28 3.98 -7.82
CA LYS A 49 18.26 4.66 -6.94
C LYS A 49 19.41 3.77 -6.47
N TYR A 50 19.19 2.45 -6.45
CA TYR A 50 20.16 1.45 -6.00
C TYR A 50 20.68 0.57 -7.14
N GLU A 51 20.64 1.05 -8.38
CA GLU A 51 21.06 0.27 -9.56
C GLU A 51 22.51 -0.25 -9.47
N SER A 52 23.38 0.49 -8.79
CA SER A 52 24.79 0.15 -8.58
C SER A 52 25.02 -0.95 -7.53
N LEU A 53 24.02 -1.28 -6.72
CA LEU A 53 24.11 -2.32 -5.69
C LEU A 53 23.74 -3.69 -6.26
N SER A 54 24.35 -4.77 -5.76
CA SER A 54 23.84 -6.13 -5.95
C SER A 54 22.50 -6.33 -5.22
N ASN A 55 21.81 -7.46 -5.45
CA ASN A 55 20.56 -7.74 -4.73
C ASN A 55 20.80 -7.94 -3.23
N GLU A 56 21.93 -8.55 -2.86
CA GLU A 56 22.34 -8.74 -1.47
C GLU A 56 22.66 -7.41 -0.81
N GLN A 57 23.44 -6.56 -1.48
CA GLN A 57 23.77 -5.22 -0.96
C GLN A 57 22.52 -4.35 -0.83
N LEU A 58 21.59 -4.44 -1.78
CA LEU A 58 20.31 -3.74 -1.68
C LEU A 58 19.49 -4.28 -0.51
N PHE A 59 19.37 -5.60 -0.35
CA PHE A 59 18.68 -6.20 0.79
C PHE A 59 19.21 -5.67 2.13
N ASP A 60 20.53 -5.67 2.30
CA ASP A 60 21.17 -5.18 3.52
C ASP A 60 20.92 -3.67 3.70
N THR A 61 20.99 -2.89 2.61
CA THR A 61 20.71 -1.45 2.63
C THR A 61 19.27 -1.15 3.08
N LEU A 62 18.29 -1.85 2.49
CA LEU A 62 16.87 -1.71 2.86
C LEU A 62 16.64 -2.14 4.32
N HIS A 63 17.30 -3.19 4.79
CA HIS A 63 17.20 -3.62 6.19
C HIS A 63 17.72 -2.55 7.14
N GLN A 64 18.89 -1.97 6.86
CA GLN A 64 19.46 -0.90 7.69
C GLN A 64 18.58 0.36 7.68
N GLN A 65 17.99 0.72 6.55
CA GLN A 65 17.03 1.83 6.47
C GLN A 65 15.82 1.59 7.37
N ARG A 66 15.24 0.39 7.33
CA ARG A 66 14.10 0.04 8.19
C ARG A 66 14.47 0.05 9.67
N ILE A 67 15.64 -0.46 10.04
CA ILE A 67 16.15 -0.36 11.41
C ILE A 67 16.23 1.11 11.83
N ALA A 68 16.81 1.98 11.00
CA ALA A 68 16.95 3.40 11.31
C ALA A 68 15.59 4.11 11.46
N GLU A 69 14.65 3.87 10.55
CA GLU A 69 13.30 4.44 10.58
C GLU A 69 12.52 4.02 11.84
N HIS A 70 12.50 2.72 12.14
CA HIS A 70 11.75 2.22 13.30
C HIS A 70 12.45 2.62 14.60
N SER A 71 13.79 2.60 14.63
CA SER A 71 14.52 3.07 15.81
C SER A 71 14.24 4.54 16.11
N LYS A 72 14.11 5.38 15.08
CA LYS A 72 13.70 6.78 15.22
C LYS A 72 12.26 6.90 15.76
N MET A 73 11.35 6.07 15.27
CA MET A 73 9.94 6.05 15.71
C MET A 73 9.81 5.68 17.19
N PHE A 74 10.49 4.62 17.64
CA PHE A 74 10.45 4.14 19.02
C PHE A 74 11.42 4.86 19.96
N LYS A 75 12.28 5.73 19.44
CA LYS A 75 13.33 6.47 20.16
C LYS A 75 14.34 5.54 20.88
N GLU A 76 14.53 4.35 20.36
CA GLU A 76 15.48 3.34 20.84
C GLU A 76 15.91 2.42 19.70
N PHE A 77 16.93 1.58 19.89
CA PHE A 77 17.29 0.59 18.87
C PHE A 77 16.15 -0.43 18.69
N TYR A 78 15.64 -0.54 17.47
CA TYR A 78 14.60 -1.49 17.12
C TYR A 78 14.86 -2.07 15.73
N ASP A 79 15.01 -3.40 15.67
CA ASP A 79 15.11 -4.14 14.41
C ASP A 79 13.78 -4.82 14.08
N PRO A 80 13.01 -4.32 13.09
CA PRO A 80 11.76 -4.94 12.68
C PRO A 80 11.95 -6.28 11.94
N GLY A 81 13.19 -6.68 11.63
CA GLY A 81 13.52 -7.84 10.79
C GLY A 81 13.09 -7.66 9.34
N MET A 82 13.41 -8.63 8.47
CA MET A 82 13.12 -8.59 7.01
C MET A 82 12.19 -9.70 6.53
N LYS A 83 11.30 -10.19 7.39
CA LYS A 83 10.28 -11.19 7.00
C LYS A 83 9.04 -10.48 6.48
N LEU A 84 9.16 -9.94 5.28
CA LEU A 84 8.15 -9.12 4.63
C LEU A 84 7.33 -9.91 3.60
N GLU A 85 6.06 -9.56 3.48
CA GLU A 85 5.23 -9.88 2.34
C GLU A 85 5.72 -9.16 1.08
N LYS A 86 5.38 -9.68 -0.09
CA LYS A 86 5.88 -9.16 -1.37
C LYS A 86 5.52 -7.70 -1.63
N TYR A 87 4.32 -7.27 -1.23
CA TYR A 87 3.89 -5.88 -1.39
C TYR A 87 4.60 -4.95 -0.39
N GLU A 88 4.93 -5.43 0.81
CA GLU A 88 5.72 -4.68 1.79
C GLU A 88 7.16 -4.47 1.30
N VAL A 89 7.75 -5.43 0.57
CA VAL A 89 9.04 -5.22 -0.09
C VAL A 89 8.94 -4.11 -1.14
N LEU A 90 7.86 -4.08 -1.93
CA LEU A 90 7.63 -3.04 -2.93
C LEU A 90 7.51 -1.65 -2.29
N MET A 91 6.83 -1.54 -1.14
CA MET A 91 6.67 -0.29 -0.39
C MET A 91 8.00 0.35 0.03
N LEU A 92 9.10 -0.41 0.05
CA LEU A 92 10.43 0.12 0.35
C LEU A 92 11.01 0.97 -0.79
N ASP A 93 10.44 0.91 -2.00
CA ASP A 93 10.77 1.81 -3.10
C ASP A 93 9.94 3.10 -3.02
N GLN A 94 10.25 3.95 -2.04
CA GLN A 94 9.55 5.21 -1.78
C GLN A 94 9.63 6.23 -2.95
N GLU A 95 10.51 6.03 -3.95
CA GLU A 95 10.53 6.85 -5.16
C GLU A 95 9.37 6.54 -6.14
N ARG A 96 8.59 5.49 -5.85
CA ARG A 96 7.53 4.98 -6.70
C ARG A 96 6.26 4.60 -5.94
N ALA A 97 6.40 4.18 -4.68
CA ALA A 97 5.31 3.73 -3.85
C ALA A 97 4.91 4.80 -2.83
N VAL A 98 3.62 5.09 -2.77
CA VAL A 98 3.01 5.92 -1.74
C VAL A 98 2.08 5.04 -0.92
N TYR A 99 2.39 4.88 0.36
CA TYR A 99 1.58 4.17 1.34
C TYR A 99 1.07 5.16 2.39
N GLY A 100 -0.21 5.07 2.75
CA GLY A 100 -0.81 5.96 3.74
C GLY A 100 -2.13 5.41 4.27
N ASP A 101 -2.62 6.06 5.32
CA ASP A 101 -3.96 5.84 5.85
C ASP A 101 -4.96 6.74 5.10
N ALA A 102 -6.11 6.21 4.71
CA ALA A 102 -7.18 7.01 4.12
C ALA A 102 -7.96 7.77 5.19
N GLU A 103 -8.01 7.27 6.43
CA GLU A 103 -8.52 7.94 7.63
C GLU A 103 -7.41 8.86 8.17
N SER A 104 -7.17 9.97 7.47
CA SER A 104 -5.95 10.78 7.62
C SER A 104 -6.20 12.07 8.40
N ASP A 105 -7.10 12.08 9.38
CA ASP A 105 -7.48 13.28 10.14
C ASP A 105 -7.83 14.46 9.22
N VAL A 106 -8.63 14.22 8.17
CA VAL A 106 -9.06 15.28 7.24
C VAL A 106 -9.92 16.28 8.00
N GLY A 107 -9.40 17.49 8.15
CA GLY A 107 -10.03 18.54 8.92
C GLY A 107 -9.38 19.89 8.66
N LYS A 108 -10.11 20.95 9.01
CA LYS A 108 -9.63 22.32 8.87
C LYS A 108 -8.30 22.52 9.60
N ASP A 109 -7.42 23.29 8.96
CA ASP A 109 -6.06 23.61 9.42
C ASP A 109 -5.07 22.42 9.46
N ASN A 110 -5.51 21.18 9.24
CA ASN A 110 -4.62 20.01 9.18
C ASN A 110 -3.84 19.90 7.86
N ASN A 111 -4.31 20.55 6.79
CA ASN A 111 -3.64 20.61 5.47
C ASN A 111 -3.35 19.21 4.89
N GLN A 112 -4.31 18.29 4.99
CA GLN A 112 -4.09 16.90 4.58
C GLN A 112 -3.95 16.75 3.07
N TYR A 113 -4.73 17.49 2.27
CA TYR A 113 -4.58 17.48 0.82
C TYR A 113 -3.26 18.11 0.39
N VAL A 114 -2.81 19.16 1.09
CA VAL A 114 -1.48 19.75 0.85
C VAL A 114 -0.36 18.72 1.08
N SER A 115 -0.44 17.98 2.18
CA SER A 115 0.55 16.95 2.53
C SER A 115 0.53 15.80 1.53
N LEU A 116 -0.66 15.33 1.15
CA LEU A 116 -0.84 14.26 0.18
C LEU A 116 -0.25 14.64 -1.19
N LEU A 117 -0.56 15.84 -1.72
CA LEU A 117 -0.04 16.30 -3.00
C LEU A 117 1.49 16.38 -3.02
N LYS A 118 2.13 16.75 -1.90
CA LYS A 118 3.59 16.74 -1.75
C LYS A 118 4.18 15.34 -1.78
N ILE A 119 3.58 14.39 -1.06
CA ILE A 119 4.05 13.01 -1.05
C ILE A 119 3.96 12.39 -2.45
N PHE A 120 2.85 12.61 -3.15
CA PHE A 120 2.72 12.13 -4.53
C PHE A 120 3.68 12.83 -5.50
N SER A 121 3.97 14.12 -5.29
CA SER A 121 4.99 14.85 -6.05
C SER A 121 6.37 14.21 -5.92
N GLU A 122 6.77 13.85 -4.70
CA GLU A 122 8.05 13.18 -4.43
C GLU A 122 8.13 11.80 -5.11
N ALA A 123 7.05 11.02 -5.07
CA ALA A 123 6.97 9.71 -5.72
C ALA A 123 6.73 9.77 -7.25
N SER A 124 6.56 10.96 -7.83
CA SER A 124 6.18 11.12 -9.24
C SER A 124 7.36 11.06 -10.21
N ALA A 125 8.61 11.08 -9.73
CA ALA A 125 9.81 11.33 -10.54
C ALA A 125 9.71 12.59 -11.44
N GLY A 126 9.01 13.62 -10.96
CA GLY A 126 8.87 14.90 -11.64
C GLY A 126 7.77 14.97 -12.70
N TYR A 127 6.97 13.90 -12.88
CA TYR A 127 5.77 13.97 -13.73
C TYR A 127 4.63 14.75 -13.09
N PHE A 128 4.66 14.95 -11.77
CA PHE A 128 3.71 15.77 -11.04
C PHE A 128 4.50 16.65 -10.07
N GLN A 129 4.47 17.96 -10.29
CA GLN A 129 5.26 18.95 -9.53
C GLN A 129 4.38 20.11 -9.10
N PRO A 130 3.35 19.85 -8.26
CA PRO A 130 2.46 20.89 -7.79
C PRO A 130 3.24 21.94 -7.00
N THR A 131 2.95 23.20 -7.30
CA THR A 131 3.47 24.38 -6.61
C THR A 131 2.31 25.24 -6.13
N GLU A 132 2.58 26.19 -5.22
CA GLU A 132 1.54 27.09 -4.69
C GLU A 132 0.27 26.34 -4.23
N ILE A 133 0.47 25.25 -3.50
CA ILE A 133 -0.63 24.40 -3.02
C ILE A 133 -1.35 25.10 -1.88
N ILE A 134 -2.66 25.27 -2.04
CA ILE A 134 -3.54 25.94 -1.08
C ILE A 134 -4.72 25.01 -0.78
N GLU A 135 -5.00 24.81 0.51
CA GLU A 135 -6.19 24.16 1.02
C GLU A 135 -6.91 25.14 1.95
N THR A 136 -8.19 25.39 1.69
CA THR A 136 -9.02 26.28 2.51
C THR A 136 -10.37 25.64 2.81
N TRP A 137 -10.92 25.99 3.95
CA TRP A 137 -12.17 25.44 4.47
C TRP A 137 -13.14 26.58 4.77
N GLU A 138 -14.40 26.46 4.33
CA GLU A 138 -15.43 27.44 4.68
C GLU A 138 -15.93 27.25 6.12
N THR A 139 -16.05 26.00 6.57
CA THR A 139 -16.43 25.61 7.94
C THR A 139 -15.58 24.44 8.43
N GLU A 140 -15.77 23.98 9.67
CA GLU A 140 -15.07 22.79 10.20
C GLU A 140 -15.33 21.51 9.40
N ASN A 141 -16.50 21.42 8.76
CA ASN A 141 -16.94 20.23 8.00
C ASN A 141 -17.04 20.52 6.49
N GLY A 142 -16.30 21.53 6.02
CA GLY A 142 -16.28 21.99 4.64
C GLY A 142 -17.38 23.02 4.30
N PRO A 143 -17.58 23.37 3.02
CA PRO A 143 -16.82 22.91 1.85
C PRO A 143 -15.31 23.10 1.94
N ILE A 144 -14.59 22.21 1.26
CA ILE A 144 -13.13 22.21 1.15
C ILE A 144 -12.78 22.69 -0.26
N HIS A 145 -11.84 23.62 -0.37
CA HIS A 145 -11.31 24.09 -1.64
C HIS A 145 -9.82 23.81 -1.70
N VAL A 146 -9.38 23.06 -2.70
CA VAL A 146 -7.96 22.76 -2.93
C VAL A 146 -7.55 23.32 -4.28
N SER A 147 -6.38 23.96 -4.32
CA SER A 147 -5.79 24.45 -5.56
C SER A 147 -4.27 24.30 -5.56
N PHE A 148 -3.69 24.18 -6.75
CA PHE A 148 -2.24 24.21 -6.95
C PHE A 148 -1.92 24.64 -8.39
N LYS A 149 -0.66 24.98 -8.63
CA LYS A 149 -0.12 25.23 -9.97
C LYS A 149 0.72 24.06 -10.46
N GLU A 150 0.46 23.63 -11.68
CA GLU A 150 1.25 22.63 -12.40
C GLU A 150 1.66 23.23 -13.75
N LYS A 151 2.96 23.39 -13.99
CA LYS A 151 3.49 24.02 -15.23
C LYS A 151 2.84 25.37 -15.59
N GLY A 152 2.42 26.14 -14.59
CA GLY A 152 1.78 27.44 -14.75
C GLY A 152 0.26 27.41 -14.97
N GLU A 153 -0.35 26.22 -15.14
CA GLU A 153 -1.79 26.03 -15.12
C GLU A 153 -2.29 25.98 -13.67
N GLU A 154 -3.36 26.70 -13.35
CA GLU A 154 -4.03 26.62 -12.05
C GLU A 154 -5.05 25.48 -12.09
N ILE A 155 -4.87 24.50 -11.20
CA ILE A 155 -5.79 23.36 -11.02
C ILE A 155 -6.56 23.58 -9.72
N LYS A 156 -7.88 23.38 -9.77
CA LYS A 156 -8.78 23.51 -8.61
C LYS A 156 -9.70 22.31 -8.54
N PHE A 157 -10.00 21.86 -7.34
CA PHE A 157 -11.01 20.85 -7.07
C PHE A 157 -11.56 21.03 -5.65
N ASP A 158 -12.78 20.53 -5.44
CA ASP A 158 -13.56 20.73 -4.23
C ASP A 158 -13.86 19.35 -3.61
N PRO A 159 -12.90 18.74 -2.90
CA PRO A 159 -13.06 17.37 -2.44
C PRO A 159 -14.25 17.26 -1.48
N THR A 160 -15.04 16.19 -1.66
CA THR A 160 -16.17 15.92 -0.77
C THR A 160 -15.66 15.59 0.63
N TYR A 161 -16.23 16.27 1.65
CA TYR A 161 -15.92 15.98 3.05
C TYR A 161 -16.55 14.65 3.48
N HIS A 162 -15.72 13.74 3.97
CA HIS A 162 -16.10 12.41 4.44
C HIS A 162 -15.59 12.19 5.88
N ASP A 163 -15.94 13.10 6.78
CA ASP A 163 -15.39 13.12 8.15
C ASP A 163 -13.86 13.26 8.09
N ASP A 164 -13.10 12.38 8.73
CA ASP A 164 -11.64 12.36 8.72
C ASP A 164 -11.01 11.63 7.51
N TRP A 165 -11.82 11.22 6.51
CA TRP A 165 -11.35 10.48 5.34
C TRP A 165 -10.97 11.36 4.15
N LEU A 166 -9.94 10.93 3.41
CA LEU A 166 -9.56 11.50 2.12
C LEU A 166 -10.62 11.21 1.05
N SER A 167 -10.97 12.22 0.24
CA SER A 167 -11.77 12.03 -0.96
C SER A 167 -10.95 11.33 -2.06
N GLU A 168 -11.53 10.33 -2.73
CA GLU A 168 -10.88 9.61 -3.84
C GLU A 168 -10.57 10.52 -5.04
N GLU A 169 -11.31 11.62 -5.21
CA GLU A 169 -11.17 12.57 -6.32
C GLU A 169 -9.73 13.11 -6.45
N VAL A 170 -9.02 13.29 -5.33
CA VAL A 170 -7.65 13.80 -5.36
C VAL A 170 -6.71 12.90 -6.16
N PHE A 171 -6.89 11.58 -6.10
CA PHE A 171 -6.04 10.62 -6.80
C PHE A 171 -6.29 10.67 -8.32
N ASP A 172 -7.54 10.91 -8.74
CA ASP A 172 -7.88 11.12 -10.14
C ASP A 172 -7.25 12.41 -10.67
N ILE A 173 -7.32 13.50 -9.90
CA ILE A 173 -6.68 14.78 -10.25
C ILE A 173 -5.16 14.61 -10.41
N ILE A 174 -4.50 13.92 -9.47
CA ILE A 174 -3.07 13.61 -9.55
C ILE A 174 -2.76 12.82 -10.83
N ASN A 175 -3.51 11.75 -11.10
CA ASN A 175 -3.29 10.91 -12.28
C ASN A 175 -3.54 11.64 -13.60
N GLN A 176 -4.53 12.54 -13.65
CA GLN A 176 -4.73 13.40 -14.82
C GLN A 176 -3.50 14.24 -15.12
N GLN A 177 -2.87 14.84 -14.10
CA GLN A 177 -1.64 15.62 -14.30
C GLN A 177 -0.44 14.73 -14.67
N MET A 178 -0.30 13.55 -14.04
CA MET A 178 0.73 12.56 -14.40
C MET A 178 0.68 12.18 -15.89
N ILE A 179 -0.52 11.87 -16.39
CA ILE A 179 -0.73 11.44 -17.79
C ILE A 179 -0.50 12.59 -18.78
N LYS A 180 -0.88 13.82 -18.43
CA LYS A 180 -0.55 15.00 -19.27
C LYS A 180 0.97 15.16 -19.44
N ASN A 181 1.75 14.75 -18.45
CA ASN A 181 3.18 15.01 -18.36
C ASN A 181 4.07 13.81 -18.72
N GLY A 182 3.51 12.61 -18.87
CA GLY A 182 4.28 11.39 -19.04
C GLY A 182 3.44 10.19 -19.50
N HIS A 183 4.01 9.00 -19.35
CA HIS A 183 3.39 7.73 -19.74
C HIS A 183 3.22 6.77 -18.54
N GLU A 184 3.56 7.25 -17.34
CA GLU A 184 3.34 6.56 -16.07
C GLU A 184 2.19 7.24 -15.33
N LYS A 185 1.47 6.46 -14.53
CA LYS A 185 0.45 6.95 -13.60
C LYS A 185 0.52 6.14 -12.30
N PHE A 186 -0.12 6.62 -11.26
CA PHE A 186 -0.27 5.88 -10.01
C PHE A 186 -1.46 4.91 -10.12
N TYR A 187 -1.21 3.66 -9.77
CA TYR A 187 -2.24 2.64 -9.64
C TYR A 187 -2.39 2.24 -8.18
N MET A 188 -3.62 2.18 -7.69
CA MET A 188 -3.89 1.63 -6.37
C MET A 188 -3.69 0.12 -6.41
N TYR A 189 -2.88 -0.41 -5.50
CA TYR A 189 -2.73 -1.84 -5.27
C TYR A 189 -3.99 -2.38 -4.57
N LEU A 190 -4.59 -3.42 -5.17
CA LEU A 190 -5.83 -4.03 -4.68
C LEU A 190 -5.64 -5.44 -4.11
N GLY A 191 -4.39 -5.91 -3.97
CA GLY A 191 -4.15 -7.29 -3.53
C GLY A 191 -4.50 -8.34 -4.59
N LYS A 192 -4.57 -9.61 -4.18
CA LYS A 192 -4.95 -10.72 -5.07
C LYS A 192 -6.47 -10.87 -5.20
N ASP A 193 -7.19 -10.53 -4.14
CA ASP A 193 -8.65 -10.57 -4.09
C ASP A 193 -9.27 -9.37 -4.83
N GLY A 194 -8.60 -8.23 -4.85
CA GLY A 194 -9.08 -7.00 -5.47
C GLY A 194 -9.75 -6.05 -4.48
N LEU A 195 -9.51 -6.23 -3.17
CA LEU A 195 -10.16 -5.46 -2.10
C LEU A 195 -9.27 -4.35 -1.50
N GLY A 196 -7.97 -4.30 -1.83
CA GLY A 196 -7.06 -3.31 -1.26
C GLY A 196 -6.56 -3.67 0.13
N LEU A 197 -6.17 -2.65 0.90
CA LEU A 197 -5.53 -2.79 2.22
C LEU A 197 -6.43 -2.27 3.36
N GLY A 198 -7.76 -2.33 3.18
CA GLY A 198 -8.71 -1.80 4.15
C GLY A 198 -8.69 -0.27 4.19
N GLN A 199 -8.45 0.31 5.37
CA GLN A 199 -8.30 1.77 5.53
C GLN A 199 -7.02 2.31 4.89
N PHE A 200 -6.00 1.47 4.72
CA PHE A 200 -4.74 1.89 4.10
C PHE A 200 -4.84 1.85 2.58
N PHE A 201 -4.10 2.74 1.94
CA PHE A 201 -3.87 2.72 0.51
C PHE A 201 -2.40 2.46 0.18
N LEU A 202 -2.17 1.87 -0.98
CA LEU A 202 -0.86 1.77 -1.60
C LEU A 202 -0.98 2.14 -3.07
N TYR A 203 -0.50 3.33 -3.43
CA TYR A 203 -0.41 3.77 -4.81
C TYR A 203 0.99 3.55 -5.35
N ILE A 204 1.10 3.02 -6.56
CA ILE A 204 2.38 2.66 -7.18
C ILE A 204 2.45 3.30 -8.55
N ARG A 205 3.49 4.12 -8.78
CA ARG A 205 3.78 4.70 -10.09
C ARG A 205 4.28 3.61 -11.04
N LEU A 206 3.53 3.36 -12.10
CA LEU A 206 3.81 2.31 -13.08
C LEU A 206 3.54 2.79 -14.51
N THR A 207 4.27 2.20 -15.45
CA THR A 207 3.78 2.07 -16.83
C THR A 207 2.75 0.93 -16.91
N GLU A 208 1.96 0.90 -17.99
CA GLU A 208 1.05 -0.21 -18.23
C GLU A 208 1.79 -1.56 -18.35
N SER A 209 2.97 -1.58 -18.98
CA SER A 209 3.78 -2.80 -19.07
C SER A 209 4.29 -3.29 -17.71
N GLN A 210 4.66 -2.37 -16.80
CA GLN A 210 5.09 -2.72 -15.44
C GLN A 210 3.92 -3.23 -14.61
N LYS A 211 2.75 -2.61 -14.71
CA LYS A 211 1.51 -3.12 -14.10
C LYS A 211 1.23 -4.55 -14.54
N GLN A 212 1.21 -4.81 -15.86
CA GLN A 212 0.98 -6.15 -16.39
C GLN A 212 2.04 -7.16 -15.92
N ALA A 213 3.31 -6.74 -15.82
CA ALA A 213 4.37 -7.60 -15.28
C ALA A 213 4.09 -7.99 -13.82
N LEU A 214 3.66 -7.05 -12.98
CA LEU A 214 3.30 -7.32 -11.58
C LEU A 214 2.05 -8.20 -11.46
N GLU A 215 1.02 -7.94 -12.26
CA GLU A 215 -0.19 -8.77 -12.33
C GLU A 215 0.15 -10.22 -12.70
N ASN A 216 0.97 -10.43 -13.73
CA ASN A 216 1.38 -11.76 -14.17
C ASN A 216 2.30 -12.48 -13.18
N THR A 217 3.21 -11.74 -12.54
CA THR A 217 4.24 -12.34 -11.68
C THR A 217 3.71 -12.67 -10.28
N PHE A 218 2.89 -11.79 -9.72
CA PHE A 218 2.42 -11.92 -8.35
C PHE A 218 0.92 -12.23 -8.21
N GLY A 219 0.16 -12.18 -9.31
CA GLY A 219 -1.29 -12.34 -9.30
C GLY A 219 -2.02 -11.15 -8.65
N TRP A 220 -1.35 -10.00 -8.57
CA TRP A 220 -1.92 -8.79 -8.00
C TRP A 220 -2.94 -8.15 -8.92
N LYS A 221 -3.83 -7.35 -8.35
CA LYS A 221 -4.78 -6.50 -9.05
C LYS A 221 -4.50 -5.05 -8.71
N PHE A 222 -4.84 -4.18 -9.64
CA PHE A 222 -4.68 -2.74 -9.50
C PHE A 222 -5.97 -2.03 -9.92
N SER A 223 -6.15 -0.78 -9.47
CA SER A 223 -7.19 0.09 -10.00
C SER A 223 -7.07 0.26 -11.52
N LYS A 224 -8.16 0.68 -12.16
CA LYS A 224 -8.19 0.92 -13.61
C LYS A 224 -7.40 2.18 -14.01
#